data_AF-A0A455UKM8-F1
#
_entry.id   AF-A0A455UKM8-F1
#
_cell.length_a   1.000
_cell.length_b   1.000
_cell.length_c   1.000
_cell.angle_alpha   90.00
_cell.angle_beta   90.00
_cell.angle_gamma   90.00
#
_symmetry.space_group_name_H-M   'P 1'
#
loop_
_entity.id
_entity.type
_entity.pdbx_description
1 polymer ?
#
loop_
_entity_poly.entity_id
_entity_poly.type
_entity_poly.pdbx_seq_one_letter_code
_entity_poly.pdbx_strand_id
1 'polypeptide(L)'
;MDPVISPSGMIFYTGEKFADWQGDMLIGGLTEQGLVRITLDGEEVTNDERIPLGVRIRDVEQGPEGWIYVATDESDGKVMRLRTLDD
;
A
#
# COMPACT_ATOMS: atom_id res chain seq x y z
N MET A 1 -9.12 20.02 -8.03
CA MET A 1 -9.74 18.73 -7.69
C MET A 1 -8.95 18.20 -6.53
N ASP A 2 -9.57 18.01 -5.38
CA ASP A 2 -8.90 17.32 -4.28
C ASP A 2 -8.72 15.86 -4.72
N PRO A 3 -7.51 15.29 -4.64
CA PRO A 3 -7.26 13.94 -5.09
C PRO A 3 -8.14 12.94 -4.31
N VAL A 4 -9.05 12.24 -4.99
CA VAL A 4 -9.90 11.21 -4.38
C VAL A 4 -9.27 9.84 -4.65
N ILE A 5 -8.77 9.20 -3.60
CA ILE A 5 -8.15 7.86 -3.69
C ILE A 5 -9.15 6.72 -3.43
N SER A 6 -10.28 7.05 -2.78
CA SER A 6 -11.27 6.09 -2.25
C SER A 6 -10.57 5.02 -1.39
N PRO A 7 -10.14 5.38 -0.16
CA PRO A 7 -9.30 4.52 0.66
C PRO A 7 -10.04 3.25 1.09
N SER A 8 -9.26 2.20 1.38
CA SER A 8 -9.74 0.88 1.80
C SER A 8 -8.89 0.36 2.97
N GLY A 9 -8.35 -0.87 2.89
CA GLY A 9 -7.44 -1.40 3.90
C GLY A 9 -6.17 -0.57 4.08
N MET A 10 -5.57 -0.69 5.27
CA MET A 10 -4.43 0.12 5.70
C MET A 10 -3.58 -0.62 6.72
N ILE A 11 -2.26 -0.47 6.61
CA ILE A 11 -1.29 -0.93 7.62
C ILE A 11 -0.23 0.12 7.90
N PHE A 12 0.37 0.06 9.08
CA PHE A 12 1.72 0.57 9.31
C PHE A 12 2.71 -0.54 8.97
N TYR A 13 3.62 -0.29 8.04
CA TYR A 13 4.59 -1.29 7.64
C TYR A 13 5.74 -1.35 8.65
N THR A 14 6.10 -2.56 9.07
CA THR A 14 7.12 -2.80 10.12
C THR A 14 8.17 -3.83 9.69
N GLY A 15 8.09 -4.34 8.45
CA GLY A 15 8.99 -5.36 7.94
C GLY A 15 10.30 -4.81 7.37
N GLU A 16 11.21 -5.71 7.03
CA GLU A 16 12.54 -5.35 6.48
C GLU A 16 12.66 -5.59 4.96
N LYS A 17 11.66 -6.24 4.32
CA LYS A 17 11.69 -6.49 2.85
C LYS A 17 11.59 -5.21 2.04
N PHE A 18 10.98 -4.18 2.61
CA PHE A 18 10.91 -2.84 2.07
C PHE A 18 11.49 -1.87 3.12
N ALA A 19 12.78 -2.00 3.42
CA ALA A 19 13.43 -1.30 4.54
C ALA A 19 13.17 0.22 4.55
N ASP A 20 13.18 0.85 3.38
CA ASP A 20 12.94 2.29 3.22
C ASP A 20 11.48 2.72 3.52
N TRP A 21 10.57 1.76 3.69
CA TRP A 21 9.16 1.98 3.98
C TRP A 21 8.81 1.66 5.44
N GLN A 22 9.78 1.28 6.27
CA GLN A 22 9.52 0.92 7.65
C GLN A 22 9.01 2.14 8.44
N GLY A 23 7.86 1.99 9.09
CA GLY A 23 7.15 3.06 9.79
C GLY A 23 6.16 3.84 8.91
N ASP A 24 6.23 3.69 7.59
CA ASP A 24 5.26 4.30 6.68
C ASP A 24 3.89 3.61 6.79
N MET A 25 2.85 4.36 6.45
CA MET A 25 1.50 3.85 6.32
C MET A 25 1.21 3.53 4.86
N LEU A 26 0.70 2.33 4.59
CA LEU A 26 0.27 1.88 3.27
C LEU A 26 -1.25 1.81 3.22
N ILE A 27 -1.87 2.42 2.22
CA ILE A 27 -3.32 2.52 2.07
C ILE A 27 -3.73 1.98 0.70
N GLY A 28 -4.66 1.03 0.67
CA GLY A 28 -5.27 0.56 -0.58
C GLY A 28 -6.21 1.61 -1.19
N GLY A 29 -6.07 1.90 -2.48
CA GLY A 29 -6.91 2.83 -3.22
C GLY A 29 -7.79 2.14 -4.26
N LEU A 30 -9.10 2.34 -4.16
CA LEU A 30 -10.07 1.81 -5.13
C LEU A 30 -10.14 2.67 -6.39
N THR A 31 -10.13 3.99 -6.25
CA THR A 31 -10.14 4.92 -7.39
C THR A 31 -8.71 5.13 -7.91
N GLU A 32 -7.72 5.09 -7.00
CA GLU A 32 -6.29 5.17 -7.36
C GLU A 32 -5.80 3.97 -8.19
N GLN A 33 -6.44 2.80 -8.04
CA GLN A 33 -5.97 1.54 -8.61
C GLN A 33 -4.53 1.21 -8.21
N GLY A 34 -4.26 1.26 -6.90
CA GLY A 34 -2.92 1.07 -6.37
C GLY A 34 -2.85 1.27 -4.87
N LEU A 35 -1.64 1.52 -4.38
CA LEU A 35 -1.39 1.91 -3.00
C LEU A 35 -1.03 3.40 -2.92
N VAL A 36 -1.32 4.00 -1.77
CA VAL A 36 -0.75 5.28 -1.34
C VAL A 36 0.14 5.00 -0.13
N ARG A 37 1.39 5.44 -0.21
CA ARG A 37 2.37 5.38 0.88
C ARG A 37 2.47 6.76 1.53
N ILE A 38 2.27 6.82 2.84
CA ILE A 38 2.35 8.04 3.63
C ILE A 38 3.51 7.91 4.62
N THR A 39 4.43 8.87 4.57
CA THR A 39 5.50 9.00 5.57
C THR A 39 5.07 10.00 6.64
N LEU A 40 5.28 9.63 7.89
CA LEU A 40 4.91 10.43 9.06
C LEU A 40 6.16 10.88 9.84
N ASP A 41 6.12 12.10 10.36
CA ASP A 41 6.95 12.55 11.47
C ASP A 41 6.03 12.85 12.67
N GLY A 42 5.92 11.87 13.58
CA GLY A 42 4.90 11.88 14.62
C GLY A 42 3.49 11.80 14.05
N GLU A 43 2.75 12.91 14.13
CA GLU A 43 1.39 13.05 13.60
C GLU A 43 1.34 13.86 12.29
N GLU A 44 2.48 14.39 11.84
CA GLU A 44 2.57 15.19 10.61
C GLU A 44 2.89 14.32 9.40
N VAL A 45 2.16 14.53 8.30
CA VAL A 45 2.49 13.93 7.00
C VAL A 45 3.65 14.72 6.37
N THR A 46 4.76 14.03 6.12
CA THR A 46 5.95 14.64 5.51
C THR A 46 6.11 14.27 4.03
N ASN A 47 5.49 13.17 3.59
CA ASN A 47 5.48 12.77 2.18
C ASN A 47 4.25 11.90 1.87
N ASP A 48 3.74 12.00 0.64
CA ASP A 48 2.79 11.07 0.05
C ASP A 48 3.27 10.58 -1.31
N GLU A 49 3.22 9.27 -1.53
CA GLU A 49 3.61 8.64 -2.79
C GLU A 49 2.50 7.70 -3.28
N ARG A 50 2.23 7.75 -4.59
CA ARG A 50 1.28 6.88 -5.26
C ARG A 50 2.02 5.75 -5.98
N ILE A 51 1.62 4.52 -5.68
CA ILE A 51 2.19 3.31 -6.25
C ILE A 51 1.11 2.67 -7.15
N PRO A 52 1.11 2.97 -8.46
CA PRO A 52 0.09 2.44 -9.36
C PRO A 52 0.28 0.94 -9.57
N LEU A 53 -0.78 0.18 -9.35
CA LEU A 53 -0.82 -1.28 -9.60
C LEU A 53 -1.78 -1.66 -10.73
N GLY A 54 -2.57 -0.70 -11.23
CA GLY A 54 -3.50 -0.89 -12.36
C GLY A 54 -4.74 -1.71 -12.01
N VAL A 55 -4.98 -1.98 -10.74
CA VAL A 55 -6.15 -2.71 -10.23
C VAL A 55 -6.63 -2.08 -8.94
N ARG A 56 -7.94 -2.19 -8.67
CA ARG A 56 -8.53 -1.67 -7.44
C ARG A 56 -8.02 -2.48 -6.24
N ILE A 57 -7.45 -1.83 -5.24
CA ILE A 57 -6.98 -2.52 -4.03
C ILE A 57 -8.04 -2.40 -2.94
N ARG A 58 -8.51 -3.54 -2.44
CA ARG A 58 -9.49 -3.67 -1.35
C ARG A 58 -8.82 -3.70 0.01
N ASP A 59 -7.68 -4.38 0.10
CA ASP A 59 -7.00 -4.59 1.37
C ASP A 59 -5.48 -4.70 1.15
N VAL A 60 -4.72 -4.36 2.18
CA VAL A 60 -3.26 -4.46 2.22
C VAL A 60 -2.85 -5.01 3.57
N GLU A 61 -1.96 -6.00 3.58
CA GLU A 61 -1.50 -6.67 4.80
C GLU A 61 -0.01 -6.98 4.75
N GLN A 62 0.64 -6.98 5.91
CA GLN A 62 2.03 -7.41 6.07
C GLN A 62 2.05 -8.90 6.44
N GLY A 63 2.73 -9.71 5.63
CA GLY A 63 3.00 -11.11 5.95
C GLY A 63 4.09 -11.27 7.02
N PRO A 64 4.21 -12.46 7.62
CA PRO A 64 5.15 -12.72 8.72
C PRO A 64 6.63 -12.55 8.35
N GLU A 65 6.96 -12.67 7.06
CA GLU A 65 8.32 -12.48 6.53
C GLU A 65 8.60 -11.02 6.11
N GLY A 66 7.67 -10.10 6.37
CA GLY A 66 7.77 -8.69 5.97
C GLY A 66 7.36 -8.41 4.52
N TRP A 67 6.88 -9.38 3.75
CA TRP A 67 6.31 -9.11 2.43
C TRP A 67 4.97 -8.39 2.54
N ILE A 68 4.69 -7.50 1.58
CA ILE A 68 3.40 -6.83 1.45
C ILE A 68 2.49 -7.66 0.55
N TYR A 69 1.28 -7.93 1.03
CA TYR A 69 0.22 -8.59 0.29
C TYR A 69 -0.94 -7.62 0.06
N VAL A 70 -1.58 -7.72 -1.10
CA VAL A 70 -2.76 -6.91 -1.43
C VAL A 70 -3.87 -7.80 -1.95
N ALA A 71 -5.11 -7.48 -1.59
CA ALA A 71 -6.32 -8.10 -2.14
C ALA A 71 -6.96 -7.14 -3.16
N THR A 72 -7.35 -7.66 -4.34
CA THR A 72 -7.96 -6.83 -5.39
C THR A 72 -9.49 -6.83 -5.32
N ASP A 73 -10.10 -5.68 -5.63
CA ASP A 73 -11.55 -5.48 -5.69
C ASP A 73 -12.08 -5.67 -7.11
N GLU A 74 -11.99 -6.89 -7.62
CA GLU A 74 -12.37 -7.24 -8.99
C GLU A 74 -13.30 -8.46 -8.99
N SER A 75 -14.03 -8.70 -10.08
CA SER A 75 -14.90 -9.89 -10.20
C SER A 75 -14.13 -11.20 -10.11
N ASP A 76 -12.89 -11.23 -10.62
CA ASP A 76 -11.90 -12.30 -10.43
C ASP A 76 -10.81 -11.81 -9.47
N GLY A 77 -11.18 -11.61 -8.20
CA GLY A 77 -10.30 -11.06 -7.17
C GLY A 77 -9.07 -11.92 -6.91
N LYS A 78 -7.93 -11.27 -6.65
CA LYS A 78 -6.63 -11.91 -6.43
C LYS A 78 -6.01 -11.43 -5.12
N VAL A 79 -5.18 -12.30 -4.54
CA VAL A 79 -4.20 -11.91 -3.52
C VAL A 79 -2.84 -11.88 -4.21
N MET A 80 -2.18 -10.73 -4.20
CA MET A 80 -0.88 -10.53 -4.83
C MET A 80 0.15 -10.22 -3.76
N ARG A 81 1.37 -10.76 -3.92
CA ARG A 81 2.54 -10.38 -3.12
C ARG A 81 3.36 -9.36 -3.90
N LEU A 82 3.69 -8.23 -3.28
CA LEU A 82 4.60 -7.26 -3.86
C LEU A 82 6.05 -7.68 -3.62
N ARG A 83 6.92 -7.37 -4.58
CA ARG A 83 8.38 -7.52 -4.44
C ARG A 83 9.08 -6.31 -5.03
N THR A 84 10.27 -6.02 -4.55
CA THR A 84 11.14 -5.04 -5.20
C THR A 84 11.62 -5.61 -6.55
N LEU A 85 12.07 -4.75 -7.46
CA LEU A 85 12.60 -5.21 -8.75
C LEU A 85 13.96 -5.92 -8.61
N ASP A 86 14.67 -5.64 -7.52
CA ASP A 86 16.00 -6.19 -7.24
C ASP A 86 15.94 -7.57 -6.55
N ASP A 87 14.73 -8.08 -6.26
CA ASP A 87 14.42 -9.42 -5.71
C ASP A 87 14.08 -10.50 -6.76
#